data_AF-A0A9P1CR46-F1
#
_entry.id   AF-A0A9P1CR46-F1
#
_cell.length_a   1.000
_cell.length_b   1.000
_cell.length_c   1.000
_cell.angle_alpha   90.00
_cell.angle_beta   90.00
_cell.angle_gamma   90.00
#
_symmetry.space_group_name_H-M   'P 1'
#
loop_
_entity.id
_entity.type
_entity.pdbx_description
1 polymer ?
#
loop_
_entity_poly.entity_id
_entity_poly.type
_entity_poly.pdbx_seq_one_letter_code
_entity_poly.pdbx_strand_id
1 'polypeptide(L)'
;MGCSGSKPSASEPLHGHGLPTLLTAPLGGRKPLKRKGGLDVSCHASEGSKWHSELLAVSADLKEKLQDPQFVATRCDLDGSGDLDPHELKQAARVYGISFSGSSAENDDDGSVDLELLMDGQPRISKERFAEMVASQQRTTSIRTVPHSLRGMALGQLQHLETLFIKSGWLAAQCEVFNTENAQAIANGTKFRQNPNLYALDAFVVTPMSKPGTCKARENDKLQTIAEARGMSSFSELVNPCGLMVHCFVSHFWGHDFSSTVTALDLWAKANYHRITSEKESLVYWICLFALNQHKVAEEVGENPREGPFNAALAQATGGAVMVLDEEIRPFSRLWCLFEISRLKDLQQPFELICIDL
;
A
#
# COMPACT_ATOMS: atom_id res chain seq x y z
N MET A 1 23.36 -1.35 -11.37
CA MET A 1 22.65 -0.74 -12.51
C MET A 1 21.46 0.01 -11.93
N GLY A 2 21.67 1.26 -11.52
CA GLY A 2 20.64 2.10 -10.90
C GLY A 2 20.07 3.07 -11.93
N CYS A 3 18.77 3.02 -12.16
CA CYS A 3 18.03 4.09 -12.83
C CYS A 3 17.03 4.65 -11.83
N SER A 4 17.49 5.65 -11.09
CA SER A 4 16.64 6.61 -10.41
C SER A 4 15.73 7.28 -11.46
N GLY A 5 14.42 7.25 -11.21
CA GLY A 5 13.49 8.13 -11.90
C GLY A 5 13.90 9.57 -11.62
N SER A 6 14.53 10.20 -12.61
CA SER A 6 15.05 11.55 -12.51
C SER A 6 13.90 12.53 -12.27
N LYS A 7 13.81 13.10 -11.07
CA LYS A 7 13.16 14.40 -10.87
C LYS A 7 14.10 15.45 -11.46
N PRO A 8 13.64 16.35 -12.37
CA PRO A 8 14.48 17.45 -12.80
C PRO A 8 14.58 18.50 -11.69
N SER A 9 15.82 18.90 -11.38
CA SER A 9 16.16 20.04 -10.54
C SER A 9 15.67 21.34 -11.16
N ALA A 10 14.98 22.17 -10.38
CA ALA A 10 14.85 23.59 -10.66
C ALA A 10 15.10 24.37 -9.36
N SER A 11 16.10 25.23 -9.45
CA SER A 11 16.63 26.15 -8.45
C SER A 11 15.57 27.09 -7.85
N GLU A 12 15.72 27.36 -6.56
CA GLU A 12 15.06 28.46 -5.83
C GLU A 12 15.31 29.83 -6.48
N PRO A 13 14.40 30.79 -6.23
CA PRO A 13 14.87 32.09 -5.77
C PRO A 13 14.16 32.60 -4.50
N LEU A 14 14.97 33.26 -3.67
CA LEU A 14 14.64 33.96 -2.44
C LEU A 14 13.84 35.27 -2.67
N HIS A 15 12.92 35.51 -1.73
CA HIS A 15 12.45 36.77 -1.15
C HIS A 15 11.44 37.70 -1.86
N GLY A 16 10.43 38.11 -1.08
CA GLY A 16 9.57 39.28 -1.29
C GLY A 16 8.40 39.36 -0.29
N HIS A 17 8.55 40.15 0.77
CA HIS A 17 7.55 40.43 1.81
C HIS A 17 6.26 41.13 1.29
N GLY A 18 5.12 40.88 1.95
CA GLY A 18 3.91 41.72 1.85
C GLY A 18 2.68 41.20 2.63
N LEU A 19 2.47 41.69 3.86
CA LEU A 19 1.24 41.64 4.68
C LEU A 19 0.07 42.43 4.03
N PRO A 20 -1.24 42.32 4.40
CA PRO A 20 -1.74 42.28 5.79
C PRO A 20 -2.99 41.43 6.15
N THR A 21 -3.05 41.11 7.46
CA THR A 21 -4.14 41.03 8.46
C THR A 21 -5.62 41.18 8.02
N LEU A 22 -6.52 40.30 8.51
CA LEU A 22 -7.63 40.66 9.43
C LEU A 22 -8.60 39.50 9.78
N LEU A 23 -8.83 39.38 11.09
CA LEU A 23 -10.06 39.04 11.82
C LEU A 23 -10.59 37.59 11.89
N THR A 24 -10.36 37.05 13.08
CA THR A 24 -11.11 36.03 13.81
C THR A 24 -12.60 36.34 13.99
N ALA A 25 -13.45 35.30 13.90
CA ALA A 25 -14.55 35.06 14.82
C ALA A 25 -14.94 33.55 14.84
N PRO A 26 -15.23 32.97 16.01
CA PRO A 26 -15.44 31.53 16.20
C PRO A 26 -16.92 31.16 16.06
N LEU A 27 -17.24 29.86 15.90
CA LEU A 27 -18.36 29.17 16.56
C LEU A 27 -18.51 27.73 16.03
N GLY A 28 -18.77 26.79 16.95
CA GLY A 28 -19.38 25.50 16.61
C GLY A 28 -18.62 24.27 17.08
N GLY A 29 -18.38 24.14 18.38
CA GLY A 29 -17.89 22.89 18.96
C GLY A 29 -18.86 21.74 18.68
N ARG A 30 -18.42 20.75 17.90
CA ARG A 30 -19.01 19.41 17.90
C ARG A 30 -18.11 18.51 18.74
N LYS A 31 -18.70 17.95 19.81
CA LYS A 31 -18.05 16.96 20.67
C LYS A 31 -17.61 15.77 19.79
N PRO A 32 -16.36 15.29 19.90
CA PRO A 32 -15.97 14.07 19.21
C PRO A 32 -16.76 12.90 19.83
N LEU A 33 -17.48 12.16 19.00
CA LEU A 33 -18.00 10.85 19.39
C LEU A 33 -16.79 9.99 19.75
N LYS A 34 -16.70 9.58 21.02
CA LYS A 34 -15.80 8.51 21.45
C LYS A 34 -16.22 7.22 20.72
N ARG A 35 -15.57 6.90 19.60
CA ARG A 35 -15.59 5.54 19.05
C ARG A 35 -14.68 4.67 19.93
N LYS A 36 -15.25 3.62 20.52
CA LYS A 36 -14.52 2.54 21.19
C LYS A 36 -13.57 1.92 20.16
N GLY A 37 -12.32 1.64 20.56
CA GLY A 37 -11.34 0.96 19.71
C GLY A 37 -11.86 -0.41 19.26
N GLY A 38 -12.35 -0.50 18.03
CA GLY A 38 -12.74 -1.72 17.35
C GLY A 38 -11.67 -2.14 16.35
N LEU A 39 -11.75 -3.39 15.89
CA LEU A 39 -11.04 -3.89 14.72
C LEU A 39 -11.62 -3.19 13.49
N ASP A 40 -10.91 -2.22 12.94
CA ASP A 40 -11.45 -1.36 11.89
C ASP A 40 -10.95 -1.86 10.52
N VAL A 41 -11.79 -2.60 9.77
CA VAL A 41 -11.62 -2.72 8.31
C VAL A 41 -12.45 -1.62 7.67
N SER A 42 -11.81 -0.74 6.90
CA SER A 42 -12.50 0.41 6.31
C SER A 42 -13.19 0.04 5.00
N CYS A 43 -14.50 0.30 4.91
CA CYS A 43 -15.35 0.34 3.70
C CYS A 43 -16.83 0.27 4.12
N HIS A 44 -17.24 1.13 5.07
CA HIS A 44 -18.52 1.01 5.79
C HIS A 44 -19.79 1.04 4.91
N ALA A 45 -19.68 1.39 3.63
CA ALA A 45 -20.76 1.26 2.64
C ALA A 45 -21.28 -0.19 2.50
N SER A 46 -20.54 -1.18 3.01
CA SER A 46 -20.87 -2.61 2.94
C SER A 46 -21.08 -3.27 4.32
N GLU A 47 -21.29 -2.48 5.39
CA GLU A 47 -21.66 -3.01 6.71
C GLU A 47 -22.92 -3.89 6.58
N GLY A 48 -22.79 -5.17 6.95
CA GLY A 48 -23.86 -6.18 6.84
C GLY A 48 -23.75 -7.13 5.64
N SER A 49 -22.82 -6.90 4.71
CA SER A 49 -22.50 -7.88 3.67
C SER A 49 -21.67 -9.04 4.24
N LYS A 50 -21.81 -10.23 3.64
CA LYS A 50 -21.10 -11.44 4.08
C LYS A 50 -19.58 -11.30 3.91
N TRP A 51 -19.13 -10.75 2.78
CA TRP A 51 -17.70 -10.56 2.51
C TRP A 51 -17.04 -9.61 3.52
N HIS A 52 -17.72 -8.54 3.94
CA HIS A 52 -17.18 -7.62 4.94
C HIS A 52 -17.01 -8.32 6.30
N SER A 53 -17.94 -9.20 6.67
CA SER A 53 -17.81 -10.02 7.88
C SER A 53 -16.63 -10.99 7.81
N GLU A 54 -16.37 -11.57 6.64
CA GLU A 54 -15.18 -12.41 6.42
C GLU A 54 -13.88 -11.63 6.58
N LEU A 55 -13.80 -10.41 6.03
CA LEU A 55 -12.62 -9.56 6.22
C LEU A 55 -12.41 -9.16 7.68
N LEU A 56 -13.48 -8.87 8.42
CA LEU A 56 -13.38 -8.56 9.86
C LEU A 56 -12.85 -9.78 10.64
N ALA A 57 -13.29 -10.99 10.30
CA ALA A 57 -12.78 -12.22 10.93
C ALA A 57 -11.29 -12.45 10.63
N VAL A 58 -10.86 -12.28 9.37
CA VAL A 58 -9.45 -12.37 8.98
C VAL A 58 -8.61 -11.30 9.68
N SER A 59 -9.08 -10.06 9.74
CA SER A 59 -8.41 -8.96 10.42
C SER A 59 -8.26 -9.22 11.92
N ALA A 60 -9.26 -9.83 12.56
CA ALA A 60 -9.21 -10.22 13.97
C ALA A 60 -8.16 -11.29 14.24
N ASP A 61 -8.12 -12.34 13.41
CA ASP A 61 -7.11 -13.40 13.48
C ASP A 61 -5.70 -12.85 13.24
N LEU A 62 -5.52 -12.00 12.22
CA LEU A 62 -4.22 -11.37 11.95
C LEU A 62 -3.77 -10.44 13.07
N LYS A 63 -4.69 -9.72 13.73
CA LYS A 63 -4.34 -8.88 14.88
C LYS A 63 -3.71 -9.69 16.02
N GLU A 64 -4.23 -10.89 16.27
CA GLU A 64 -3.67 -11.82 17.25
C GLU A 64 -2.31 -12.38 16.76
N LYS A 65 -2.25 -12.88 15.52
CA LYS A 65 -1.03 -13.45 14.94
C LYS A 65 0.11 -12.44 14.82
N LEU A 66 -0.16 -11.17 14.57
CA LEU A 66 0.86 -10.13 14.52
C LEU A 66 1.49 -9.85 15.90
N GLN A 67 0.93 -10.35 16.99
CA GLN A 67 1.59 -10.34 18.29
C GLN A 67 2.68 -11.42 18.41
N ASP A 68 2.66 -12.44 17.55
CA ASP A 68 3.64 -13.52 17.54
C ASP A 68 4.85 -13.17 16.64
N PRO A 69 6.06 -12.98 17.21
CA PRO A 69 7.26 -12.67 16.45
C PRO A 69 7.63 -13.75 15.43
N GLN A 70 7.30 -15.02 15.69
CA GLN A 70 7.56 -16.13 14.76
C GLN A 70 6.68 -16.02 13.51
N PHE A 71 5.41 -15.66 13.70
CA PHE A 71 4.51 -15.37 12.58
C PHE A 71 5.02 -14.19 11.76
N VAL A 72 5.39 -13.07 12.42
CA VAL A 72 5.91 -11.88 11.72
C VAL A 72 7.19 -12.19 10.96
N ALA A 73 8.15 -12.88 11.59
CA ALA A 73 9.38 -13.29 10.95
C ALA A 73 9.09 -14.16 9.72
N THR A 74 8.17 -15.12 9.82
CA THR A 74 7.77 -15.96 8.67
C THR A 74 7.12 -15.15 7.54
N ARG A 75 6.40 -14.06 7.84
CA ARG A 75 5.86 -13.16 6.80
C ARG A 75 6.92 -12.26 6.18
N CYS A 76 8.05 -12.04 6.85
CA CYS A 76 9.17 -11.24 6.38
C CYS A 76 10.32 -12.06 5.77
N ASP A 77 10.33 -13.38 5.94
CA ASP A 77 11.25 -14.36 5.33
C ASP A 77 10.93 -14.50 3.82
N LEU A 78 11.62 -13.71 3.00
CA LEU A 78 11.36 -13.52 1.57
C LEU A 78 12.02 -14.56 0.69
N ASP A 79 13.08 -15.18 1.18
CA ASP A 79 13.79 -16.25 0.49
C ASP A 79 13.41 -17.66 1.00
N GLY A 80 12.63 -17.73 2.08
CA GLY A 80 12.13 -18.99 2.64
C GLY A 80 13.25 -19.80 3.31
N SER A 81 14.35 -19.17 3.68
CA SER A 81 15.48 -19.83 4.33
C SER A 81 15.15 -20.30 5.75
N GLY A 82 14.11 -19.72 6.38
CA GLY A 82 13.78 -19.95 7.77
C GLY A 82 14.46 -18.98 8.73
N ASP A 83 15.42 -18.18 8.28
CA ASP A 83 16.17 -17.20 9.06
C ASP A 83 16.12 -15.82 8.41
N LEU A 84 16.18 -14.75 9.21
CA LEU A 84 16.09 -13.38 8.71
C LEU A 84 17.46 -12.81 8.36
N ASP A 85 17.61 -12.35 7.13
CA ASP A 85 18.72 -11.49 6.73
C ASP A 85 18.56 -10.05 7.30
N PRO A 86 19.56 -9.15 7.13
CA PRO A 86 19.48 -7.78 7.66
C PRO A 86 18.28 -6.98 7.14
N HIS A 87 17.83 -7.21 5.90
CA HIS A 87 16.68 -6.53 5.32
C HIS A 87 15.38 -7.06 5.93
N GLU A 88 15.22 -8.39 5.95
CA GLU A 88 14.04 -9.07 6.48
C GLU A 88 13.84 -8.75 7.96
N LEU A 89 14.94 -8.70 8.72
CA LEU A 89 14.97 -8.29 10.12
C LEU A 89 14.50 -6.84 10.29
N LYS A 90 14.97 -5.90 9.46
CA LYS A 90 14.50 -4.51 9.49
C LYS A 90 12.98 -4.42 9.30
N GLN A 91 12.44 -5.18 8.35
CA GLN A 91 11.00 -5.17 8.09
C GLN A 91 10.19 -5.81 9.22
N ALA A 92 10.66 -6.95 9.75
CA ALA A 92 10.01 -7.64 10.86
C ALA A 92 10.00 -6.77 12.13
N ALA A 93 11.12 -6.13 12.45
CA ALA A 93 11.26 -5.30 13.64
C ALA A 93 10.37 -4.04 13.61
N ARG A 94 10.15 -3.46 12.41
CA ARG A 94 9.24 -2.32 12.23
C ARG A 94 7.81 -2.61 12.67
N VAL A 95 7.33 -3.85 12.56
CA VAL A 95 5.99 -4.27 13.04
C VAL A 95 5.84 -3.97 14.54
N TYR A 96 6.90 -4.22 15.31
CA TYR A 96 7.00 -3.97 16.75
C TYR A 96 7.51 -2.57 17.10
N GLY A 97 7.67 -1.69 16.11
CA GLY A 97 8.16 -0.33 16.31
C GLY A 97 9.64 -0.23 16.71
N ILE A 98 10.42 -1.27 16.40
CA ILE A 98 11.87 -1.28 16.60
C ILE A 98 12.51 -0.66 15.35
N SER A 99 13.33 0.37 15.57
CA SER A 99 14.10 1.05 14.54
C SER A 99 15.59 0.81 14.76
N PHE A 100 16.36 0.68 13.67
CA PHE A 100 17.81 0.49 13.73
C PHE A 100 18.55 1.76 13.34
N SER A 101 19.67 2.07 14.01
CA SER A 101 20.55 3.18 13.64
C SER A 101 21.19 2.88 12.27
N GLY A 102 21.20 3.88 11.36
CA GLY A 102 21.76 3.75 10.01
C GLY A 102 20.78 3.89 8.84
N SER A 103 19.47 4.08 9.09
CA SER A 103 18.54 4.57 8.07
C SER A 103 18.51 6.09 8.05
N SER A 104 18.67 6.70 6.88
CA SER A 104 18.78 8.15 6.59
C SER A 104 17.53 9.01 6.88
N ALA A 105 16.73 8.65 7.88
CA ALA A 105 15.60 9.45 8.32
C ALA A 105 15.93 10.15 9.64
N GLU A 106 16.40 11.40 9.51
CA GLU A 106 16.41 12.37 10.60
C GLU A 106 14.96 12.61 11.07
N ASN A 107 14.68 12.20 12.30
CA ASN A 107 13.86 12.92 13.29
C ASN A 107 13.96 12.17 14.62
N ASP A 108 14.37 12.93 15.64
CA ASP A 108 14.75 12.50 16.98
C ASP A 108 13.67 11.73 17.76
N ASP A 109 14.04 10.55 18.31
CA ASP A 109 13.87 10.19 19.74
C ASP A 109 14.59 8.85 20.08
N ASP A 110 15.57 8.98 20.96
CA ASP A 110 16.28 8.03 21.85
C ASP A 110 15.79 6.55 21.93
N GLY A 111 16.48 5.63 21.22
CA GLY A 111 16.29 4.18 21.38
C GLY A 111 16.49 3.30 20.13
N SER A 112 17.14 3.79 19.07
CA SER A 112 17.49 2.98 17.91
C SER A 112 18.53 1.91 18.26
N VAL A 113 18.33 0.67 17.82
CA VAL A 113 19.26 -0.42 18.11
C VAL A 113 20.32 -0.53 17.01
N ASP A 114 21.55 -0.83 17.38
CA ASP A 114 22.61 -1.13 16.41
C ASP A 114 22.38 -2.52 15.81
N LEU A 115 22.13 -2.56 14.51
CA LEU A 115 21.86 -3.80 13.78
C LEU A 115 23.11 -4.71 13.73
N GLU A 116 24.30 -4.13 13.58
CA GLU A 116 25.54 -4.91 13.50
C GLU A 116 25.83 -5.60 14.84
N LEU A 117 25.65 -4.87 15.95
CA LEU A 117 25.78 -5.44 17.29
C LEU A 117 24.75 -6.54 17.56
N LEU A 118 23.51 -6.39 17.09
CA LEU A 118 22.47 -7.39 17.28
C LEU A 118 22.70 -8.66 16.46
N MET A 119 23.20 -8.51 15.24
CA MET A 119 23.52 -9.63 14.37
C MET A 119 24.79 -10.36 14.82
N ASP A 120 25.63 -9.74 15.66
CA ASP A 120 26.84 -10.35 16.24
C ASP A 120 27.76 -10.93 15.14
N GLY A 121 27.92 -10.16 14.07
CA GLY A 121 28.69 -10.56 12.88
C GLY A 121 28.11 -11.73 12.08
N GLN A 122 26.91 -12.23 12.42
CA GLN A 122 26.23 -13.27 11.65
C GLN A 122 25.52 -12.67 10.43
N PRO A 123 25.48 -13.37 9.29
CA PRO A 123 24.78 -12.90 8.12
C PRO A 123 23.25 -12.98 8.25
N ARG A 124 22.75 -13.76 9.22
CA ARG A 124 21.32 -13.99 9.48
C ARG A 124 21.06 -14.22 10.96
N ILE A 125 19.81 -14.03 11.38
CA ILE A 125 19.33 -14.43 12.71
C ILE A 125 18.16 -15.40 12.61
N SER A 126 18.05 -16.34 13.55
CA SER A 126 16.91 -17.24 13.60
C SER A 126 15.65 -16.54 14.10
N LYS A 127 14.50 -17.13 13.81
CA LYS A 127 13.20 -16.63 14.27
C LYS A 127 13.06 -16.67 15.80
N GLU A 128 13.72 -17.62 16.46
CA GLU A 128 13.79 -17.70 17.93
C GLU A 128 14.56 -16.51 18.50
N ARG A 129 15.73 -16.18 17.93
CA ARG A 129 16.51 -15.02 18.35
C ARG A 129 15.76 -13.71 18.09
N PHE A 130 15.02 -13.62 16.99
CA PHE A 130 14.11 -12.49 16.74
C PHE A 130 13.02 -12.39 17.81
N ALA A 131 12.39 -13.51 18.19
CA ALA A 131 11.37 -13.52 19.24
C ALA A 131 11.92 -13.09 20.61
N GLU A 132 13.12 -13.54 20.97
CA GLU A 132 13.83 -13.09 22.18
C GLU A 132 14.11 -11.59 22.15
N MET A 133 14.55 -11.06 21.00
CA MET A 133 14.77 -9.63 20.80
C MET A 133 13.48 -8.82 21.02
N VAL A 134 12.37 -9.24 20.43
CA VAL A 134 11.06 -8.58 20.62
C VAL A 134 10.62 -8.65 22.08
N ALA A 135 10.79 -9.79 22.75
CA ALA A 135 10.44 -9.95 24.16
C ALA A 135 11.30 -9.06 25.10
N SER A 136 12.55 -8.79 24.74
CA SER A 136 13.46 -7.94 25.52
C SER A 136 13.14 -6.45 25.42
N GLN A 137 12.52 -6.02 24.32
CA GLN A 137 12.13 -4.63 24.09
C GLN A 137 10.81 -4.35 24.80
N GLN A 138 10.85 -3.75 26.00
CA GLN A 138 9.68 -3.35 26.80
C GLN A 138 8.86 -2.20 26.16
N ARG A 139 8.43 -2.33 24.90
CA ARG A 139 7.71 -1.28 24.15
C ARG A 139 6.37 -1.77 23.60
N THR A 140 5.53 -0.77 23.31
CA THR A 140 4.07 -0.78 23.16
C THR A 140 3.48 -1.85 22.25
N THR A 141 2.36 -2.45 22.66
CA THR A 141 1.52 -3.42 21.91
C THR A 141 0.85 -2.88 20.63
N SER A 142 1.20 -1.67 20.18
CA SER A 142 0.64 -1.08 18.97
C SER A 142 1.46 -1.51 17.76
N ILE A 143 0.88 -2.38 16.93
CA ILE A 143 1.39 -2.70 15.58
C ILE A 143 1.59 -1.37 14.83
N ARG A 144 2.83 -1.12 14.39
CA ARG A 144 3.17 0.15 13.70
C ARG A 144 3.14 0.05 12.18
N THR A 145 3.33 -1.15 11.63
CA THR A 145 3.23 -1.44 10.20
C THR A 145 2.82 -2.89 9.99
N VAL A 146 2.27 -3.16 8.82
CA VAL A 146 1.87 -4.49 8.36
C VAL A 146 3.00 -5.07 7.46
N PRO A 147 3.41 -6.35 7.64
CA PRO A 147 4.32 -7.01 6.71
C PRO A 147 3.88 -6.86 5.25
N HIS A 148 4.81 -6.64 4.33
CA HIS A 148 4.51 -6.36 2.91
C HIS A 148 3.61 -7.41 2.26
N SER A 149 3.80 -8.69 2.62
CA SER A 149 3.02 -9.81 2.10
C SER A 149 1.57 -9.87 2.61
N LEU A 150 1.20 -8.98 3.53
CA LEU A 150 -0.15 -8.84 4.08
C LEU A 150 -0.83 -7.52 3.67
N ARG A 151 -0.19 -6.71 2.81
CA ARG A 151 -0.67 -5.40 2.36
C ARG A 151 -1.58 -5.51 1.14
N GLY A 152 -2.72 -6.18 1.33
CA GLY A 152 -3.71 -6.43 0.29
C GLY A 152 -4.94 -5.53 0.35
N MET A 153 -5.66 -5.45 -0.77
CA MET A 153 -6.98 -4.84 -0.90
C MET A 153 -7.98 -5.91 -1.36
N ALA A 154 -9.11 -6.03 -0.66
CA ALA A 154 -10.17 -6.94 -1.09
C ALA A 154 -10.89 -6.43 -2.36
N LEU A 155 -11.43 -7.31 -3.18
CA LEU A 155 -12.18 -6.94 -4.39
C LEU A 155 -13.32 -5.97 -4.08
N GLY A 156 -14.09 -6.23 -3.00
CA GLY A 156 -15.17 -5.34 -2.57
C GLY A 156 -14.66 -3.94 -2.21
N GLN A 157 -13.46 -3.81 -1.65
CA GLN A 157 -12.83 -2.52 -1.37
C GLN A 157 -12.42 -1.80 -2.67
N LEU A 158 -11.89 -2.53 -3.66
CA LEU A 158 -11.54 -1.96 -4.97
C LEU A 158 -12.79 -1.45 -5.71
N GLN A 159 -13.87 -2.23 -5.72
CA GLN A 159 -15.17 -1.85 -6.31
C GLN A 159 -15.78 -0.63 -5.60
N HIS A 160 -15.60 -0.53 -4.28
CA HIS A 160 -16.03 0.64 -3.52
C HIS A 160 -15.26 1.90 -3.95
N LEU A 161 -13.93 1.83 -4.08
CA LEU A 161 -13.13 2.96 -4.60
C LEU A 161 -13.52 3.34 -6.03
N GLU A 162 -13.73 2.35 -6.89
CA GLU A 162 -14.18 2.55 -8.27
C GLU A 162 -15.52 3.31 -8.30
N THR A 163 -16.47 2.91 -7.45
CA THR A 163 -17.76 3.57 -7.32
C THR A 163 -17.61 5.01 -6.84
N LEU A 164 -16.78 5.22 -5.82
CA LEU A 164 -16.65 6.51 -5.15
C LEU A 164 -15.94 7.57 -5.99
N PHE A 165 -14.90 7.17 -6.72
CA PHE A 165 -14.01 8.12 -7.42
C PHE A 165 -14.06 8.04 -8.94
N ILE A 166 -14.37 6.88 -9.52
CA ILE A 166 -14.37 6.71 -10.99
C ILE A 166 -15.78 6.83 -11.55
N LYS A 167 -16.70 5.95 -11.13
CA LYS A 167 -18.09 5.91 -11.62
C LYS A 167 -18.88 7.17 -11.26
N SER A 168 -18.48 7.88 -10.20
CA SER A 168 -19.02 9.18 -9.84
C SER A 168 -18.60 10.32 -10.78
N GLY A 169 -17.61 10.09 -11.66
CA GLY A 169 -16.98 11.11 -12.50
C GLY A 169 -16.00 12.02 -11.76
N TRP A 170 -15.79 11.81 -10.46
CA TRP A 170 -15.00 12.72 -9.63
C TRP A 170 -13.53 12.77 -10.06
N LEU A 171 -12.89 11.63 -10.33
CA LEU A 171 -11.48 11.59 -10.72
C LEU A 171 -11.27 12.26 -12.09
N ALA A 172 -12.16 12.00 -13.05
CA ALA A 172 -12.13 12.65 -14.36
C ALA A 172 -12.24 14.17 -14.22
N ALA A 173 -13.13 14.68 -13.35
CA ALA A 173 -13.23 16.11 -13.06
C ALA A 173 -11.93 16.68 -12.44
N GLN A 174 -11.25 15.96 -11.55
CA GLN A 174 -9.95 16.39 -11.01
C GLN A 174 -8.87 16.43 -12.10
N CYS A 175 -8.83 15.44 -13.00
CA CYS A 175 -7.93 15.44 -14.14
C CYS A 175 -8.16 16.66 -15.05
N GLU A 176 -9.42 16.99 -15.36
CA GLU A 176 -9.75 18.13 -16.22
C GLU A 176 -9.40 19.48 -15.57
N VAL A 177 -9.65 19.64 -14.27
CA VAL A 177 -9.21 20.82 -13.51
C VAL A 177 -7.69 20.95 -13.58
N PHE A 178 -6.95 19.88 -13.28
CA PHE A 178 -5.49 19.88 -13.35
C PHE A 178 -5.00 20.24 -14.77
N ASN A 179 -5.56 19.62 -15.80
CA ASN A 179 -5.17 19.84 -17.19
C ASN A 179 -5.43 21.29 -17.62
N THR A 180 -6.55 21.87 -17.18
CA THR A 180 -6.90 23.27 -17.47
C THR A 180 -5.95 24.23 -16.79
N GLU A 181 -5.71 24.06 -15.49
CA GLU A 181 -4.80 24.90 -14.71
C GLU A 181 -3.34 24.81 -15.19
N ASN A 182 -2.96 23.69 -15.80
CA ASN A 182 -1.60 23.42 -16.24
C ASN A 182 -1.45 23.41 -17.77
N ALA A 183 -2.42 23.94 -18.52
CA ALA A 183 -2.46 23.83 -19.97
C ALA A 183 -1.18 24.32 -20.66
N GLN A 184 -0.61 25.45 -20.20
CA GLN A 184 0.65 25.98 -20.74
C GLN A 184 1.85 25.07 -20.43
N ALA A 185 1.96 24.57 -19.20
CA ALA A 185 3.04 23.66 -18.81
C ALA A 185 2.95 22.32 -19.56
N ILE A 186 1.74 21.83 -19.83
CA ILE A 186 1.50 20.64 -20.64
C ILE A 186 1.89 20.90 -22.10
N ALA A 187 1.49 22.03 -22.68
CA ALA A 187 1.88 22.40 -24.05
C ALA A 187 3.40 22.53 -24.22
N ASN A 188 4.09 23.01 -23.17
CA ASN A 188 5.54 23.14 -23.14
C ASN A 188 6.28 21.84 -22.75
N GLY A 189 5.56 20.74 -22.48
CA GLY A 189 6.14 19.44 -22.12
C GLY A 189 6.77 19.37 -20.71
N THR A 190 6.54 20.36 -19.85
CA THR A 190 7.08 20.37 -18.47
C THR A 190 6.16 19.68 -17.47
N LYS A 191 4.90 19.43 -17.85
CA LYS A 191 3.96 18.59 -17.10
C LYS A 191 3.27 17.61 -18.04
N PHE A 192 2.96 16.43 -17.52
CA PHE A 192 2.16 15.44 -18.23
C PHE A 192 0.68 15.73 -18.06
N ARG A 193 -0.09 15.57 -19.15
CA ARG A 193 -1.55 15.55 -19.10
C ARG A 193 -2.01 14.41 -18.18
N GLN A 194 -2.98 14.69 -17.32
CA GLN A 194 -3.60 13.69 -16.46
C GLN A 194 -4.79 13.06 -17.19
N ASN A 195 -4.86 11.73 -17.16
CA ASN A 195 -6.01 10.93 -17.58
C ASN A 195 -6.52 10.16 -16.34
N PRO A 196 -7.79 9.72 -16.30
CA PRO A 196 -8.35 9.01 -15.14
C PRO A 196 -7.83 7.57 -15.04
N ASN A 197 -6.52 7.41 -14.87
CA ASN A 197 -5.80 6.14 -14.72
C ASN A 197 -5.19 6.01 -13.32
N LEU A 198 -4.38 4.96 -13.09
CA LEU A 198 -3.80 4.70 -11.77
C LEU A 198 -2.81 5.79 -11.31
N TYR A 199 -2.16 6.52 -12.22
CA TYR A 199 -1.35 7.70 -11.84
C TYR A 199 -2.22 8.82 -11.25
N ALA A 200 -3.37 9.11 -11.86
CA ALA A 200 -4.29 10.10 -11.32
C ALA A 200 -4.93 9.62 -10.01
N LEU A 201 -5.28 8.33 -9.93
CA LEU A 201 -5.82 7.75 -8.70
C LEU A 201 -4.81 7.86 -7.55
N ASP A 202 -3.53 7.64 -7.81
CA ASP A 202 -2.49 7.89 -6.82
C ASP A 202 -2.46 9.35 -6.36
N ALA A 203 -2.28 10.26 -7.32
CA ALA A 203 -2.06 11.67 -7.07
C ALA A 203 -3.23 12.36 -6.36
N PHE A 204 -4.48 11.97 -6.67
CA PHE A 204 -5.67 12.62 -6.16
C PHE A 204 -6.37 11.86 -5.02
N VAL A 205 -6.16 10.55 -4.89
CA VAL A 205 -6.87 9.71 -3.91
C VAL A 205 -5.89 9.00 -2.97
N VAL A 206 -5.09 8.06 -3.48
CA VAL A 206 -4.29 7.13 -2.64
C VAL A 206 -3.33 7.90 -1.75
N THR A 207 -2.41 8.68 -2.34
CA THR A 207 -1.41 9.44 -1.60
C THR A 207 -2.07 10.51 -0.70
N PRO A 208 -3.04 11.32 -1.16
CA PRO A 208 -3.68 12.31 -0.29
C PRO A 208 -4.48 11.72 0.88
N MET A 209 -5.11 10.55 0.72
CA MET A 209 -5.92 9.95 1.77
C MET A 209 -5.11 9.13 2.78
N SER A 210 -3.94 8.61 2.39
CA SER A 210 -3.05 7.82 3.25
C SER A 210 -2.08 8.63 4.11
N LYS A 211 -2.37 9.93 4.31
CA LYS A 211 -1.69 10.80 5.29
C LYS A 211 -2.72 11.60 6.11
N PRO A 212 -2.36 12.07 7.32
CA PRO A 212 -3.26 12.86 8.15
C PRO A 212 -3.70 14.17 7.48
N GLY A 213 -4.93 14.59 7.79
CA GLY A 213 -5.49 15.86 7.32
C GLY A 213 -6.65 15.72 6.34
N THR A 214 -7.12 16.88 5.87
CA THR A 214 -8.19 16.97 4.88
C THR A 214 -7.63 16.95 3.46
N CYS A 215 -8.40 16.41 2.53
CA CYS A 215 -8.11 16.44 1.11
C CYS A 215 -9.42 16.35 0.32
N LYS A 216 -9.40 16.77 -0.95
CA LYS A 216 -10.60 16.77 -1.81
C LYS A 216 -11.21 15.37 -1.94
N ALA A 217 -10.41 14.31 -1.96
CA ALA A 217 -10.90 12.94 -2.02
C ALA A 217 -11.67 12.55 -0.74
N ARG A 218 -11.19 12.98 0.44
CA ARG A 218 -11.90 12.75 1.71
C ARG A 218 -13.20 13.56 1.79
N GLU A 219 -13.23 14.77 1.25
CA GLU A 219 -14.46 15.58 1.14
C GLU A 219 -15.50 14.93 0.21
N ASN A 220 -15.03 14.23 -0.83
CA ASN A 220 -15.89 13.46 -1.73
C ASN A 220 -16.49 12.21 -1.05
N ASP A 221 -15.77 11.58 -0.13
CA ASP A 221 -16.27 10.48 0.72
C ASP A 221 -17.20 11.00 1.83
N LYS A 222 -18.37 11.50 1.44
CA LYS A 222 -19.37 12.12 2.34
C LYS A 222 -19.82 11.20 3.48
N LEU A 223 -19.77 9.89 3.25
CA LEU A 223 -20.16 8.86 4.22
C LEU A 223 -19.00 8.43 5.12
N GLN A 224 -17.79 8.99 4.92
CA GLN A 224 -16.58 8.67 5.68
C GLN A 224 -16.33 7.16 5.74
N THR A 225 -16.49 6.51 4.60
CA THR A 225 -16.34 5.06 4.44
C THR A 225 -14.89 4.62 4.53
N ILE A 226 -13.96 5.54 4.27
CA ILE A 226 -12.51 5.37 4.40
C ILE A 226 -12.03 6.13 5.65
N ALA A 227 -11.39 5.40 6.56
CA ALA A 227 -10.88 5.93 7.81
C ALA A 227 -9.90 7.09 7.60
N GLU A 228 -9.75 7.93 8.64
CA GLU A 228 -8.73 8.96 8.66
C GLU A 228 -7.37 8.35 8.97
N ALA A 229 -6.37 8.71 8.17
CA ALA A 229 -5.01 8.27 8.38
C ALA A 229 -4.45 8.90 9.65
N ARG A 230 -3.94 8.05 10.56
CA ARG A 230 -3.27 8.49 11.79
C ARG A 230 -1.81 8.87 11.57
N GLY A 231 -1.24 8.43 10.45
CA GLY A 231 0.12 8.70 10.00
C GLY A 231 0.26 8.44 8.50
N MET A 232 1.45 8.67 7.95
CA MET A 232 1.75 8.32 6.55
C MET A 232 1.95 6.81 6.42
N SER A 233 1.17 6.16 5.58
CA SER A 233 1.19 4.71 5.41
C SER A 233 0.86 4.32 3.97
N SER A 234 0.98 3.03 3.63
CA SER A 234 0.34 2.52 2.42
C SER A 234 -1.18 2.65 2.54
N PHE A 235 -1.86 2.74 1.40
CA PHE A 235 -3.32 2.86 1.42
C PHE A 235 -3.98 1.56 1.90
N SER A 236 -3.38 0.41 1.62
CA SER A 236 -3.83 -0.88 2.15
C SER A 236 -3.75 -0.92 3.68
N GLU A 237 -2.72 -0.36 4.32
CA GLU A 237 -2.61 -0.27 5.78
C GLU A 237 -3.65 0.69 6.37
N LEU A 238 -3.96 1.79 5.66
CA LEU A 238 -5.04 2.69 6.07
C LEU A 238 -6.39 1.96 6.13
N VAL A 239 -6.68 1.17 5.11
CA VAL A 239 -7.97 0.48 4.94
C VAL A 239 -8.03 -0.81 5.76
N ASN A 240 -6.89 -1.49 5.91
CA ASN A 240 -6.72 -2.77 6.59
C ASN A 240 -5.54 -2.68 7.60
N PRO A 241 -5.75 -2.09 8.80
CA PRO A 241 -4.69 -1.79 9.76
C PRO A 241 -4.01 -3.02 10.36
N CYS A 242 -4.60 -4.20 10.24
CA CYS A 242 -3.99 -5.48 10.61
C CYS A 242 -3.55 -6.31 9.40
N GLY A 243 -3.64 -5.76 8.19
CA GLY A 243 -3.40 -6.47 6.94
C GLY A 243 -4.52 -7.43 6.55
N LEU A 244 -4.31 -8.10 5.43
CA LEU A 244 -5.15 -9.19 4.92
C LEU A 244 -4.23 -10.27 4.32
N MET A 245 -4.67 -11.53 4.36
CA MET A 245 -3.98 -12.59 3.63
C MET A 245 -4.11 -12.36 2.13
N VAL A 246 -2.99 -12.13 1.44
CA VAL A 246 -2.98 -11.90 0.00
C VAL A 246 -3.27 -13.20 -0.73
N HIS A 247 -4.32 -13.16 -1.55
CA HIS A 247 -4.71 -14.27 -2.41
C HIS A 247 -4.01 -14.21 -3.75
N CYS A 248 -3.89 -13.02 -4.34
CA CYS A 248 -3.31 -12.88 -5.67
C CYS A 248 -2.43 -11.64 -5.76
N PHE A 249 -1.22 -11.81 -6.30
CA PHE A 249 -0.38 -10.68 -6.71
C PHE A 249 -0.88 -10.14 -8.05
N VAL A 250 -0.87 -8.81 -8.24
CA VAL A 250 -1.31 -8.17 -9.48
C VAL A 250 -0.16 -7.39 -10.11
N SER A 251 0.36 -7.90 -11.21
CA SER A 251 1.23 -7.14 -12.11
C SER A 251 0.37 -6.27 -13.03
N HIS A 252 0.71 -4.99 -13.17
CA HIS A 252 -0.08 -4.06 -13.96
C HIS A 252 0.73 -2.86 -14.47
N PHE A 253 0.19 -2.19 -15.48
CA PHE A 253 0.69 -0.90 -15.94
C PHE A 253 -0.05 0.26 -15.26
N TRP A 254 0.67 1.27 -14.77
CA TRP A 254 0.08 2.42 -14.07
C TRP A 254 -0.72 3.37 -14.98
N GLY A 255 -0.46 3.36 -16.30
CA GLY A 255 -1.24 4.15 -17.24
C GLY A 255 -2.61 3.55 -17.57
N HIS A 256 -2.88 2.32 -17.11
CA HIS A 256 -4.13 1.61 -17.36
C HIS A 256 -5.31 2.22 -16.61
N ASP A 257 -6.51 2.11 -17.16
CA ASP A 257 -7.75 2.54 -16.52
C ASP A 257 -8.05 1.69 -15.27
N PHE A 258 -8.49 2.33 -14.19
CA PHE A 258 -8.77 1.63 -12.94
C PHE A 258 -10.03 0.75 -13.04
N SER A 259 -11.07 1.19 -13.75
CA SER A 259 -12.30 0.41 -13.94
C SER A 259 -12.02 -0.85 -14.75
N SER A 260 -11.21 -0.73 -15.81
CA SER A 260 -10.76 -1.89 -16.59
C SER A 260 -9.95 -2.87 -15.73
N THR A 261 -9.08 -2.35 -14.85
CA THR A 261 -8.35 -3.18 -13.88
C THR A 261 -9.30 -3.92 -12.93
N VAL A 262 -10.25 -3.22 -12.32
CA VAL A 262 -11.24 -3.82 -11.40
C VAL A 262 -12.12 -4.85 -12.13
N THR A 263 -12.50 -4.58 -13.38
CA THR A 263 -13.31 -5.49 -14.20
C THR A 263 -12.56 -6.78 -14.51
N ALA A 264 -11.30 -6.70 -14.94
CA ALA A 264 -10.47 -7.88 -15.19
C ALA A 264 -10.29 -8.73 -13.92
N LEU A 265 -10.06 -8.08 -12.77
CA LEU A 265 -9.96 -8.75 -11.48
C LEU A 265 -11.28 -9.40 -11.07
N ASP A 266 -12.43 -8.76 -11.28
CA ASP A 266 -13.77 -9.32 -11.01
C ASP A 266 -14.06 -10.56 -11.87
N LEU A 267 -13.67 -10.55 -13.15
CA LEU A 267 -13.80 -11.70 -14.03
C LEU A 267 -12.93 -12.88 -13.55
N TRP A 268 -11.66 -12.63 -13.22
CA TRP A 268 -10.79 -13.65 -12.64
C TRP A 268 -11.35 -14.15 -11.30
N ALA A 269 -11.88 -13.26 -10.47
CA ALA A 269 -12.48 -13.60 -9.18
C ALA A 269 -13.67 -14.54 -9.35
N LYS A 270 -14.59 -14.27 -10.30
CA LYS A 270 -15.73 -15.13 -10.62
C LYS A 270 -15.30 -16.56 -10.94
N ALA A 271 -14.19 -16.73 -11.65
CA ALA A 271 -13.67 -18.05 -12.02
C ALA A 271 -12.96 -18.77 -10.86
N ASN A 272 -12.38 -18.04 -9.89
CA ASN A 272 -11.43 -18.61 -8.94
C ASN A 272 -11.86 -18.57 -7.47
N TYR A 273 -12.83 -17.73 -7.08
CA TYR A 273 -13.11 -17.47 -5.66
C TYR A 273 -13.46 -18.74 -4.87
N HIS A 274 -14.26 -19.65 -5.43
CA HIS A 274 -14.71 -20.87 -4.77
C HIS A 274 -13.57 -21.81 -4.31
N ARG A 275 -12.34 -21.61 -4.83
CA ARG A 275 -11.15 -22.38 -4.45
C ARG A 275 -10.34 -21.72 -3.33
N ILE A 276 -10.64 -20.46 -3.01
CA ILE A 276 -9.79 -19.58 -2.19
C ILE A 276 -10.59 -18.98 -1.02
N THR A 277 -11.78 -18.45 -1.28
CA THR A 277 -12.65 -17.77 -0.32
C THR A 277 -14.10 -18.25 -0.46
N SER A 278 -14.97 -17.89 0.49
CA SER A 278 -16.41 -18.16 0.37
C SER A 278 -17.16 -17.08 -0.41
N GLU A 279 -16.68 -15.84 -0.39
CA GLU A 279 -17.25 -14.73 -1.17
C GLU A 279 -16.22 -14.16 -2.14
N LYS A 280 -16.66 -13.92 -3.38
CA LYS A 280 -15.82 -13.36 -4.45
C LYS A 280 -15.24 -12.00 -4.05
N GLU A 281 -16.05 -11.16 -3.41
CA GLU A 281 -15.66 -9.83 -2.93
C GLU A 281 -14.60 -9.86 -1.81
N SER A 282 -14.43 -11.02 -1.14
CA SER A 282 -13.39 -11.26 -0.13
C SER A 282 -12.03 -11.64 -0.73
N LEU A 283 -11.91 -11.87 -2.04
CA LEU A 283 -10.60 -12.10 -2.67
C LEU A 283 -9.71 -10.87 -2.49
N VAL A 284 -8.44 -11.11 -2.17
CA VAL A 284 -7.50 -10.07 -1.73
C VAL A 284 -6.37 -9.98 -2.72
N TYR A 285 -6.21 -8.79 -3.28
CA TYR A 285 -5.20 -8.49 -4.28
C TYR A 285 -4.09 -7.65 -3.69
N TRP A 286 -2.86 -8.04 -3.96
CA TRP A 286 -1.71 -7.17 -3.75
C TRP A 286 -1.46 -6.38 -5.03
N ILE A 287 -1.68 -5.06 -4.98
CA ILE A 287 -1.52 -4.14 -6.10
C ILE A 287 -0.57 -3.05 -5.63
N CYS A 288 0.52 -2.81 -6.35
CA CYS A 288 1.59 -1.93 -5.86
C CYS A 288 1.11 -0.51 -5.58
N LEU A 289 0.09 -0.02 -6.30
CA LEU A 289 -0.54 1.28 -6.02
C LEU A 289 -0.99 1.40 -4.55
N PHE A 290 -1.65 0.37 -4.01
CA PHE A 290 -2.23 0.42 -2.67
C PHE A 290 -1.31 -0.15 -1.59
N ALA A 291 -0.48 -1.14 -1.95
CA ALA A 291 0.36 -1.87 -1.02
C ALA A 291 1.63 -1.13 -0.62
N LEU A 292 2.15 -0.29 -1.52
CA LEU A 292 3.31 0.56 -1.25
C LEU A 292 2.88 1.82 -0.49
N ASN A 293 3.71 2.21 0.46
CA ASN A 293 3.74 3.53 1.05
C ASN A 293 4.27 4.56 0.04
N GLN A 294 3.32 5.14 -0.72
CA GLN A 294 3.60 6.15 -1.74
C GLN A 294 4.30 7.41 -1.23
N HIS A 295 4.33 7.64 0.10
CA HIS A 295 5.08 8.75 0.69
C HIS A 295 6.59 8.50 0.74
N LYS A 296 7.03 7.25 0.64
CA LYS A 296 8.44 6.82 0.83
C LYS A 296 8.87 5.70 -0.11
N VAL A 297 8.40 5.71 -1.37
CA VAL A 297 8.61 4.63 -2.35
C VAL A 297 10.07 4.21 -2.49
N ALA A 298 11.02 5.15 -2.53
CA ALA A 298 12.44 4.81 -2.70
C ALA A 298 13.00 4.01 -1.51
N GLU A 299 12.62 4.36 -0.29
CA GLU A 299 12.99 3.62 0.92
C GLU A 299 12.34 2.23 0.94
N GLU A 300 11.09 2.16 0.47
CA GLU A 300 10.30 0.95 0.55
C GLU A 300 10.71 -0.10 -0.49
N VAL A 301 10.99 0.32 -1.72
CA VAL A 301 11.44 -0.58 -2.80
C VAL A 301 12.91 -0.99 -2.60
N GLY A 302 13.72 -0.09 -2.03
CA GLY A 302 15.15 -0.31 -1.83
C GLY A 302 15.94 -0.38 -3.13
N GLU A 303 17.20 -0.80 -3.03
CA GLU A 303 18.11 -0.90 -4.18
C GLU A 303 18.02 -2.27 -4.87
N ASN A 304 17.59 -3.30 -4.15
CA ASN A 304 17.47 -4.66 -4.64
C ASN A 304 16.00 -5.08 -4.71
N PRO A 305 15.43 -5.25 -5.92
CA PRO A 305 14.05 -5.70 -6.12
C PRO A 305 13.67 -7.02 -5.43
N ARG A 306 14.67 -7.87 -5.11
CA ARG A 306 14.45 -9.14 -4.40
C ARG A 306 14.23 -8.98 -2.89
N GLU A 307 14.69 -7.88 -2.33
CA GLU A 307 14.45 -7.53 -0.92
C GLU A 307 13.16 -6.72 -0.77
N GLY A 308 12.68 -6.14 -1.86
CA GLY A 308 11.52 -5.25 -1.84
C GLY A 308 10.17 -5.94 -1.59
N PRO A 309 9.14 -5.12 -1.33
CA PRO A 309 7.76 -5.55 -1.06
C PRO A 309 7.14 -6.44 -2.15
N PHE A 310 7.59 -6.27 -3.39
CA PHE A 310 7.12 -7.07 -4.52
C PHE A 310 7.52 -8.55 -4.37
N ASN A 311 8.77 -8.84 -4.01
CA ASN A 311 9.20 -10.22 -3.79
C ASN A 311 8.44 -10.87 -2.64
N ALA A 312 8.17 -10.11 -1.56
CA ALA A 312 7.38 -10.58 -0.43
C ALA A 312 5.97 -11.01 -0.82
N ALA A 313 5.30 -10.18 -1.62
CA ALA A 313 3.96 -10.48 -2.08
C ALA A 313 3.95 -11.64 -3.09
N LEU A 314 4.91 -11.66 -4.03
CA LEU A 314 5.05 -12.75 -5.01
C LEU A 314 5.30 -14.11 -4.36
N ALA A 315 6.19 -14.16 -3.36
CA ALA A 315 6.55 -15.41 -2.68
C ALA A 315 5.41 -15.98 -1.82
N GLN A 316 4.51 -15.13 -1.34
CA GLN A 316 3.53 -15.50 -0.31
C GLN A 316 2.07 -15.34 -0.73
N ALA A 317 1.79 -14.94 -1.97
CA ALA A 317 0.43 -14.94 -2.52
C ALA A 317 -0.07 -16.37 -2.72
N THR A 318 -1.20 -16.71 -2.08
CA THR A 318 -1.66 -18.11 -1.97
C THR A 318 -2.26 -18.69 -3.25
N GLY A 319 -2.79 -17.85 -4.13
CA GLY A 319 -3.36 -18.19 -5.43
C GLY A 319 -2.47 -17.83 -6.61
N GLY A 320 -1.21 -17.45 -6.36
CA GLY A 320 -0.27 -17.03 -7.40
C GLY A 320 -0.45 -15.57 -7.81
N ALA A 321 -0.32 -15.31 -9.11
CA ALA A 321 -0.32 -13.95 -9.66
C ALA A 321 -1.08 -13.83 -10.98
N VAL A 322 -1.57 -12.62 -11.22
CA VAL A 322 -2.15 -12.22 -12.50
C VAL A 322 -1.39 -11.03 -13.08
N MET A 323 -1.37 -10.92 -14.40
CA MET A 323 -1.01 -9.69 -15.10
C MET A 323 -2.23 -9.14 -15.83
N VAL A 324 -2.62 -7.92 -15.46
CA VAL A 324 -3.70 -7.20 -16.14
C VAL A 324 -3.15 -6.58 -17.41
N LEU A 325 -3.61 -7.07 -18.55
CA LEU A 325 -3.27 -6.55 -19.87
C LEU A 325 -4.22 -5.42 -20.27
N ASP A 326 -3.65 -4.37 -20.85
CA ASP A 326 -4.37 -3.34 -21.57
C ASP A 326 -4.37 -3.65 -23.07
N GLU A 327 -5.16 -2.90 -23.85
CA GLU A 327 -5.31 -3.08 -25.29
C GLU A 327 -3.98 -2.98 -26.06
N GLU A 328 -3.02 -2.23 -25.51
CA GLU A 328 -1.69 -2.02 -26.08
C GLU A 328 -0.63 -3.00 -25.54
N ILE A 329 -0.99 -3.93 -24.64
CA ILE A 329 -0.07 -4.93 -24.06
C ILE A 329 1.15 -4.25 -23.38
N ARG A 330 0.93 -3.04 -22.83
CA ARG A 330 1.95 -2.19 -22.20
C ARG A 330 2.70 -2.83 -21.05
N PRO A 331 2.11 -3.73 -20.22
CA PRO A 331 2.88 -4.44 -19.20
C PRO A 331 4.15 -5.10 -19.74
N PHE A 332 4.13 -5.68 -20.93
CA PHE A 332 5.33 -6.31 -21.52
C PHE A 332 6.41 -5.32 -21.96
N SER A 333 6.07 -4.03 -22.07
CA SER A 333 7.04 -2.95 -22.33
C SER A 333 7.62 -2.36 -21.05
N ARG A 334 7.28 -2.90 -19.88
CA ARG A 334 7.71 -2.38 -18.58
C ARG A 334 8.68 -3.36 -17.93
N LEU A 335 9.92 -2.91 -17.74
CA LEU A 335 10.98 -3.72 -17.10
C LEU A 335 10.53 -4.31 -15.76
N TRP A 336 9.76 -3.56 -14.99
CA TRP A 336 9.25 -4.02 -13.70
C TRP A 336 8.27 -5.19 -13.81
N CYS A 337 7.32 -5.14 -14.75
CA CYS A 337 6.39 -6.23 -15.01
C CYS A 337 7.12 -7.48 -15.54
N LEU A 338 8.15 -7.29 -16.38
CA LEU A 338 8.99 -8.41 -16.85
C LEU A 338 9.80 -9.06 -15.72
N PHE A 339 10.30 -8.26 -14.77
CA PHE A 339 10.95 -8.76 -13.55
C PHE A 339 9.97 -9.60 -12.73
N GLU A 340 8.74 -9.12 -12.52
CA GLU A 340 7.71 -9.86 -11.77
C GLU A 340 7.40 -11.22 -12.41
N ILE A 341 7.23 -11.28 -13.74
CA ILE A 341 7.07 -12.54 -14.48
C ILE A 341 8.27 -13.46 -14.28
N SER A 342 9.50 -12.94 -14.46
CA SER A 342 10.70 -13.74 -14.27
C SER A 342 10.79 -14.30 -12.85
N ARG A 343 10.40 -13.51 -11.85
CA ARG A 343 10.44 -13.92 -10.46
C ARG A 343 9.38 -14.96 -10.12
N LEU A 344 8.17 -14.84 -10.67
CA LEU A 344 7.13 -15.86 -10.54
C LEU A 344 7.60 -17.23 -11.05
N LYS A 345 8.32 -17.23 -12.18
CA LYS A 345 8.93 -18.43 -12.73
C LYS A 345 9.95 -19.05 -11.77
N ASP A 346 10.83 -18.24 -11.19
CA ASP A 346 11.82 -18.72 -10.20
C ASP A 346 11.14 -19.32 -8.96
N LEU A 347 10.04 -18.70 -8.51
CA LEU A 347 9.24 -19.13 -7.35
C LEU A 347 8.27 -20.28 -7.67
N GLN A 348 8.15 -20.69 -8.93
CA GLN A 348 7.20 -21.70 -9.40
C GLN A 348 5.74 -21.40 -9.00
N GLN A 349 5.37 -20.11 -9.00
CA GLN A 349 4.02 -19.65 -8.67
C GLN A 349 3.11 -19.69 -9.91
N PRO A 350 1.80 -20.00 -9.75
CA PRO A 350 0.82 -19.88 -10.82
C PRO A 350 0.80 -18.45 -11.38
N PHE A 351 0.70 -18.33 -12.70
CA PHE A 351 0.64 -17.04 -13.38
C PHE A 351 -0.39 -17.06 -14.51
N GLU A 352 -1.28 -16.08 -14.51
CA GLU A 352 -2.31 -15.91 -15.53
C GLU A 352 -2.26 -14.50 -16.15
N LEU A 353 -2.55 -14.42 -17.45
CA LEU A 353 -2.81 -13.15 -18.13
C LEU A 353 -4.31 -12.91 -18.12
N ILE A 354 -4.74 -11.72 -17.69
CA ILE A 354 -6.16 -11.37 -17.62
C ILE A 354 -6.41 -10.04 -18.33
N CYS A 355 -7.58 -9.93 -18.97
CA CYS A 355 -8.06 -8.75 -19.67
C CYS A 355 -9.59 -8.64 -19.54
N ILE A 356 -10.15 -7.52 -19.99
CA ILE A 356 -11.60 -7.27 -19.92
C ILE A 356 -12.39 -8.08 -20.96
N ASP A 357 -11.76 -8.49 -22.06
CA ASP A 357 -12.36 -9.24 -23.16
C ASP A 357 -11.64 -10.59 -23.31
N LEU A 358 -12.31 -11.69 -23.01
CA LEU A 358 -11.91 -13.06 -23.37
C LEU A 358 -13.04 -13.77 -24.10
#